data_AF-A0A2V9VDA7-F1
#
_entry.id   AF-A0A2V9VDA7-F1
#
_cell.length_a   1.000
_cell.length_b   1.000
_cell.length_c   1.000
_cell.angle_alpha   90.00
_cell.angle_beta   90.00
_cell.angle_gamma   90.00
#
_symmetry.space_group_name_H-M   'P 1'
#
loop_
_entity.id
_entity.type
_entity.pdbx_description
1 polymer ?
#
loop_
_entity_poly.entity_id
_entity_poly.type
_entity_poly.pdbx_seq_one_letter_code
_entity_poly.pdbx_strand_id
1 'polypeptide(L)'
;MVRKSNTTPLTPEALEDSTEPQGLGSDAAGQSGDLQGLSEIADADSESVEELVKEGQALEADIVAGVERAGDRESEVHVHERPMDNVPKEYRDRDND
;
A
#
# COMPACT_ATOMS: atom_id res chain seq x y z
N MET A 1 50.21 18.95 32.31
CA MET A 1 50.11 17.62 31.66
C MET A 1 48.89 17.64 30.75
N VAL A 2 49.09 17.81 29.44
CA VAL A 2 48.01 17.97 28.45
C VAL A 2 47.71 16.60 27.86
N ARG A 3 46.49 16.08 28.04
CA ARG A 3 46.01 14.93 27.27
C ARG A 3 45.29 15.49 26.05
N LYS A 4 45.93 15.40 24.87
CA LYS A 4 45.33 15.71 23.58
C LYS A 4 44.21 14.71 23.30
N SER A 5 43.00 15.20 23.02
CA SER A 5 41.92 14.42 22.46
C SER A 5 42.30 14.05 21.02
N ASN A 6 42.38 12.76 20.70
CA ASN A 6 42.44 12.30 19.32
C ASN A 6 41.02 12.41 18.74
N THR A 7 40.78 13.48 17.99
CA THR A 7 39.61 13.60 17.12
C THR A 7 39.91 12.84 15.83
N THR A 8 39.43 11.61 15.73
CA THR A 8 39.39 10.89 14.45
C THR A 8 38.53 11.69 13.48
N PRO A 9 39.03 12.07 12.29
CA PRO A 9 38.19 12.70 11.29
C PRO A 9 37.15 11.68 10.83
N LEU A 10 35.86 12.04 10.93
CA LEU A 10 34.77 11.25 10.37
C LEU A 10 34.88 11.34 8.85
N THR A 11 35.56 10.37 8.24
CA THR A 11 35.53 10.15 6.80
C THR A 11 34.14 9.61 6.43
N PRO A 12 33.60 9.97 5.25
CA PRO A 12 32.28 9.51 4.82
C PRO A 12 32.18 7.98 4.70
N GLU A 13 33.31 7.27 4.63
CA GLU A 13 33.37 5.80 4.57
C GLU A 13 33.12 5.08 5.92
N ALA A 14 33.06 5.79 7.06
CA ALA A 14 32.83 5.16 8.37
C ALA A 14 31.34 4.99 8.74
N LEU A 15 30.43 5.25 7.79
CA LEU A 15 28.98 5.24 7.98
C LEU A 15 28.28 4.16 7.13
N GLU A 16 29.03 3.14 6.70
CA GLU A 16 28.52 2.07 5.84
C GLU A 16 28.65 0.70 6.51
N ASP A 17 28.06 0.51 7.70
CA ASP A 17 27.83 -0.85 8.22
C ASP A 17 26.78 -0.87 9.35
N SER A 18 25.56 -0.38 9.10
CA SER A 18 24.41 -0.58 10.01
C SER A 18 23.04 -0.41 9.35
N THR A 19 22.94 -0.61 8.03
CA THR A 19 21.63 -0.73 7.37
C THR A 19 21.54 -2.04 6.62
N GLU A 20 21.75 -3.14 7.33
CA GLU A 20 21.04 -4.36 6.97
C GLU A 20 19.55 -4.02 7.04
N PRO A 21 18.77 -4.08 5.94
CA PRO A 21 17.33 -4.10 6.09
C PRO A 21 17.04 -5.40 6.81
N GLN A 22 16.88 -5.32 8.12
CA GLN A 22 16.42 -6.42 8.94
C GLN A 22 15.14 -6.88 8.27
N GLY A 23 15.24 -8.02 7.57
CA GLY A 23 14.24 -8.45 6.62
C GLY A 23 12.89 -8.35 7.31
N LEU A 24 11.98 -7.58 6.71
CA LEU A 24 10.58 -7.64 7.06
C LEU A 24 10.18 -9.09 6.76
N GLY A 25 10.30 -9.96 7.76
CA GLY A 25 10.01 -11.38 7.62
C GLY A 25 8.56 -11.58 7.21
N SER A 26 8.16 -12.80 6.92
CA SER A 26 6.75 -13.14 6.68
C SER A 26 5.79 -12.62 7.77
N ASP A 27 6.33 -12.30 8.95
CA ASP A 27 5.60 -11.78 10.12
C ASP A 27 5.52 -10.24 10.17
N ALA A 28 6.28 -9.52 9.33
CA ALA A 28 6.34 -8.05 9.36
C ALA A 28 5.17 -7.37 8.63
N ALA A 29 4.38 -8.14 7.88
CA ALA A 29 3.04 -7.76 7.44
C ALA A 29 2.07 -8.83 7.95
N GLY A 30 1.59 -8.67 9.19
CA GLY A 30 0.68 -9.59 9.88
C GLY A 30 -0.72 -9.67 9.24
N GLN A 31 -0.79 -10.13 7.99
CA GLN A 31 -2.02 -10.37 7.23
C GLN A 31 -2.00 -11.75 6.57
N SER A 32 -1.44 -12.75 7.25
CA SER A 32 -1.67 -14.15 6.90
C SER A 32 -2.65 -14.77 7.89
N GLY A 33 -3.87 -14.25 7.92
CA GLY A 33 -5.00 -14.85 8.63
C GLY A 33 -5.95 -15.48 7.63
N ASP A 34 -6.18 -16.79 7.73
CA ASP A 34 -7.35 -17.42 7.13
C ASP A 34 -8.61 -16.76 7.72
N LEU A 35 -9.59 -16.42 6.88
CA LEU A 35 -10.85 -15.85 7.36
C LEU A 35 -11.71 -16.90 8.09
N GLN A 36 -11.34 -18.19 8.04
CA GLN A 36 -12.01 -19.24 8.78
C GLN A 36 -12.02 -18.98 10.29
N GLY A 37 -13.23 -18.88 10.84
CA GLY A 37 -13.46 -18.64 12.26
C GLY A 37 -13.64 -17.17 12.65
N LEU A 38 -13.50 -16.24 11.71
CA LEU A 38 -13.96 -14.87 11.88
C LEU A 38 -15.45 -14.76 11.57
N SER A 39 -16.17 -13.94 12.33
CA SER A 39 -17.57 -13.64 12.07
C SER A 39 -17.70 -12.81 10.79
N GLU A 40 -18.61 -13.19 9.91
CA GLU A 40 -18.98 -12.36 8.75
C GLU A 40 -19.76 -11.10 9.15
N ILE A 41 -20.31 -11.10 10.38
CA ILE A 41 -20.96 -9.93 10.95
C ILE A 41 -19.89 -8.98 11.44
N ALA A 42 -19.89 -7.76 10.90
CA ALA A 42 -19.03 -6.69 11.37
C ALA A 42 -19.33 -6.39 12.85
N ASP A 43 -18.30 -6.46 13.70
CA ASP A 43 -18.40 -6.08 15.12
C ASP A 43 -18.37 -4.56 15.33
N ALA A 44 -17.89 -3.79 14.34
CA ALA A 44 -17.92 -2.33 14.33
C ALA A 44 -19.13 -1.84 13.52
N ASP A 45 -19.73 -0.73 13.97
CA ASP A 45 -20.79 -0.06 13.23
C ASP A 45 -20.27 0.39 11.86
N SER A 46 -21.14 0.33 10.84
CA SER A 46 -20.81 0.85 9.51
C SER A 46 -20.68 2.37 9.56
N GLU A 47 -19.49 2.88 9.28
CA GLU A 47 -19.22 4.31 9.13
C GLU A 47 -19.77 4.86 7.81
N SER A 48 -20.18 6.13 7.82
CA SER A 48 -20.63 6.82 6.60
C SER A 48 -19.47 7.48 5.85
N VAL A 49 -19.62 7.73 4.54
CA VAL A 49 -18.61 8.47 3.74
C VAL A 49 -18.25 9.81 4.38
N GLU A 50 -19.22 10.52 4.93
CA GLU A 50 -18.98 11.82 5.56
C GLU A 50 -18.18 11.70 6.88
N GLU A 51 -18.35 10.60 7.61
CA GLU A 51 -17.60 10.31 8.83
C GLU A 51 -16.13 10.02 8.50
N LEU A 52 -15.88 9.10 7.55
CA LEU A 52 -14.53 8.76 7.09
C LEU A 52 -13.75 9.98 6.58
N VAL A 53 -14.42 10.89 5.85
CA VAL A 53 -13.80 12.15 5.40
C VAL A 53 -13.43 13.06 6.58
N LYS A 54 -14.27 13.15 7.61
CA LYS A 54 -14.00 13.97 8.81
C LYS A 54 -12.84 13.43 9.63
N GLU A 55 -12.66 12.12 9.62
CA GLU A 55 -11.53 11.44 10.29
C GLU A 55 -10.24 11.46 9.47
N GLY A 56 -10.29 11.91 8.21
CA GLY A 56 -9.13 11.99 7.33
C GLY A 56 -8.81 10.67 6.60
N GLN A 57 -9.74 9.73 6.59
CA GLN A 57 -9.65 8.43 5.93
C GLN A 57 -10.14 8.53 4.46
N ALA A 58 -9.49 9.37 3.66
CA ALA A 58 -9.96 9.71 2.31
C ALA A 58 -9.92 8.52 1.33
N LEU A 59 -8.98 7.58 1.50
CA LEU A 59 -8.88 6.41 0.63
C LEU A 59 -10.05 5.45 0.87
N GLU A 60 -10.36 5.20 2.14
CA GLU A 60 -11.46 4.38 2.60
C GLU A 60 -12.80 5.00 2.18
N ALA A 61 -12.94 6.32 2.34
CA ALA A 61 -14.13 7.06 1.90
C ALA A 61 -14.40 6.91 0.40
N ASP A 62 -13.36 6.98 -0.45
CA ASP A 62 -13.52 6.81 -1.90
C ASP A 62 -13.97 5.38 -2.27
N ILE A 63 -13.46 4.37 -1.57
CA ILE A 63 -13.88 2.97 -1.76
C ILE A 63 -15.35 2.80 -1.38
N VAL A 64 -15.74 3.26 -0.19
CA VAL A 64 -17.12 3.17 0.30
C VAL A 64 -18.07 3.95 -0.61
N ALA A 65 -17.70 5.16 -1.03
CA ALA A 65 -18.48 5.97 -1.97
C ALA A 65 -18.66 5.31 -3.34
N GLY A 66 -17.70 4.48 -3.77
CA GLY A 66 -17.81 3.65 -4.97
C GLY A 66 -18.84 2.53 -4.80
N VAL A 67 -18.79 1.82 -3.66
CA VAL A 67 -19.70 0.73 -3.33
C VAL A 67 -21.14 1.23 -3.14
N GLU A 68 -21.34 2.29 -2.35
CA GLU A 68 -22.67 2.89 -2.15
C GLU A 68 -23.30 3.37 -3.46
N ARG A 69 -22.47 3.89 -4.37
CA ARG A 69 -22.92 4.36 -5.69
C ARG A 69 -23.28 3.23 -6.65
N ALA A 70 -22.62 2.08 -6.54
CA ALA A 70 -22.96 0.90 -7.33
C ALA A 70 -24.37 0.40 -6.99
N GLY A 71 -24.82 0.59 -5.74
CA GLY A 71 -26.09 0.08 -5.24
C GLY A 71 -26.16 -1.44 -5.26
N ASP A 72 -27.33 -2.00 -4.98
CA ASP A 72 -27.56 -3.46 -4.93
C ASP A 72 -27.89 -4.08 -6.30
N ARG A 73 -27.51 -3.39 -7.39
CA ARG A 73 -27.89 -3.78 -8.75
C ARG A 73 -26.67 -4.10 -9.58
N GLU A 74 -26.63 -5.33 -10.08
CA GLU A 74 -25.73 -5.74 -11.15
C GLU A 74 -25.95 -4.87 -12.41
N SER A 75 -24.86 -4.28 -12.91
CA SER A 75 -24.84 -3.44 -14.11
C SER A 75 -23.75 -3.87 -15.08
N GLU A 76 -23.93 -3.63 -16.38
CA GLU A 76 -22.91 -3.89 -17.39
C GLU A 76 -21.67 -3.01 -17.14
N VAL A 77 -20.48 -3.63 -17.16
CA VAL A 77 -19.21 -2.92 -16.93
C VAL A 77 -18.80 -2.16 -18.20
N HIS A 78 -18.64 -0.83 -18.07
CA HIS A 78 -18.12 -0.01 -19.15
C HIS A 78 -16.59 -0.02 -19.20
N VAL A 79 -16.04 -0.79 -20.13
CA VAL A 79 -14.60 -0.80 -20.41
C VAL A 79 -14.17 0.47 -21.15
N HIS A 80 -13.04 1.04 -20.73
CA HIS A 80 -12.41 2.17 -21.41
C HIS A 80 -11.13 1.69 -22.10
N GLU A 81 -11.03 1.88 -23.42
CA GLU A 81 -9.81 1.58 -24.17
C GLU A 81 -8.75 2.66 -23.89
N ARG A 82 -7.54 2.23 -23.53
CA ARG A 82 -6.39 3.12 -23.32
C ARG A 82 -5.52 3.14 -24.59
N PRO A 83 -4.91 4.28 -24.96
CA PRO A 83 -4.00 4.34 -26.09
C PRO A 83 -2.86 3.32 -25.99
N MET A 84 -2.46 2.73 -27.12
CA MET A 84 -1.37 1.73 -27.16
C MET A 84 -0.02 2.29 -26.66
N ASP A 85 0.13 3.61 -26.63
CA ASP A 85 1.31 4.28 -26.08
C ASP A 85 1.35 4.31 -24.55
N ASN A 86 0.27 3.93 -23.85
CA ASN A 86 0.16 3.90 -22.39
C ASN A 86 0.11 2.48 -21.81
N VAL A 87 0.18 1.44 -22.65
CA VAL A 87 0.28 0.04 -22.19
C VAL A 87 1.75 -0.28 -21.87
N PRO A 88 2.09 -0.98 -20.78
CA PRO A 88 3.47 -1.39 -20.52
C PRO A 88 4.05 -2.22 -21.67
N LYS A 89 5.36 -2.11 -21.90
CA LYS A 89 6.06 -2.76 -23.04
C LYS A 89 5.82 -4.27 -23.07
N GLU A 90 5.77 -4.92 -21.92
CA GLU A 90 5.51 -6.37 -21.76
C GLU A 90 4.20 -6.85 -22.39
N TYR A 91 3.23 -5.95 -22.61
CA TYR A 91 1.96 -6.26 -23.26
C TYR A 91 1.90 -5.83 -24.74
N ARG A 92 2.85 -5.01 -25.23
CA ARG A 92 2.86 -4.54 -26.63
C ARG A 92 3.45 -5.55 -27.60
N ASP A 93 4.39 -6.36 -27.14
CA ASP A 93 5.20 -7.21 -28.00
C ASP A 93 4.63 -8.63 -28.17
N ARG A 94 3.43 -8.91 -27.64
CA ARG A 94 2.83 -10.25 -27.58
C ARG A 94 2.15 -10.70 -28.89
N ASP A 95 1.88 -9.79 -29.82
CA ASP A 95 1.11 -10.05 -31.05
C ASP A 95 1.99 -10.23 -32.31
N ASN A 96 3.31 -10.37 -32.16
CA ASN A 96 4.27 -10.39 -33.29
C ASN A 96 4.87 -11.78 -33.61
N ASP A 97 4.21 -12.89 -33.26
CA ASP A 97 4.66 -14.28 -33.56
C ASP A 97 3.79 -14.94 -34.65
#